data_AF-A0A8W4FHJ1-F1
#
_entry.id   AF-A0A8W4FHJ1-F1
#
_cell.length_a   1.000
_cell.length_b   1.000
_cell.length_c   1.000
_cell.angle_alpha   90.00
_cell.angle_beta   90.00
_cell.angle_gamma   90.00
#
_symmetry.space_group_name_H-M   'P 1'
#
loop_
_entity.id
_entity.type
_entity.pdbx_description
1 polymer ?
#
loop_
_entity_poly.entity_id
_entity_poly.type
_entity_poly.pdbx_seq_one_letter_code
_entity_poly.pdbx_strand_id
1 'polypeptide(L)'
;SSSLKEAVLEEGTIAFKNWVKTGTEVYRQFWIFDVQNPEEVAINSSVIKVKQRGPYTYRVRYLAKENITQDPETHTVSFLQPNGAIFEPSLSVGTENDTFTVLNLAVAAVPHLYSNTFIQGVLNTLIKKSKSSMFQKRTLKELLWGYPDPFLNLVPYPIPTTVGVFYPYNNTSDGVYKVFNGKDDIISKPRGCVDAASFPPFIEKTRVLQFFSSDICRSIYAVFGAEINLKGIPVYRFILPSTAFASPRENPDNHCFCTEKVVSKNCTVFGVLDISKCKEGKPVYISLPHFLHGSPELSELIEGLSPNEEEHSTYLDVEPITGFTLRFAKRLQVNLLVKPAKKIEALKNLKQNYIVPILWLNETGTIGDEKAEMFRNQVTGKINLLGLVEIILLSVGVGMFIVFMISYCACRSKRVN
;
A
#
# COMPACT_ATOMS: atom_id res chain seq x y z
N SER A 1 -26.09 -0.76 19.73
CA SER A 1 -26.31 -2.21 19.61
C SER A 1 -25.06 -2.95 20.12
N SER A 2 -25.18 -4.20 20.58
CA SER A 2 -24.04 -5.00 21.06
C SER A 2 -22.95 -5.22 20.01
N SER A 3 -23.30 -5.23 18.72
CA SER A 3 -22.37 -5.34 17.60
C SER A 3 -21.38 -4.17 17.49
N LEU A 4 -21.80 -2.95 17.84
CA LEU A 4 -20.93 -1.78 17.81
C LEU A 4 -19.88 -1.81 18.93
N LYS A 5 -20.20 -2.41 20.08
CA LYS A 5 -19.23 -2.58 21.17
C LYS A 5 -18.10 -3.55 20.78
N GLU A 6 -18.39 -4.57 19.97
CA GLU A 6 -17.39 -5.54 19.49
C GLU A 6 -16.42 -4.96 18.44
N ALA A 7 -16.76 -3.81 17.85
CA ALA A 7 -15.95 -3.10 16.86
C ALA A 7 -14.91 -2.14 17.49
N VAL A 8 -15.04 -1.83 18.78
CA VAL A 8 -14.14 -0.91 19.50
C VAL A 8 -12.76 -1.57 19.70
N LEU A 9 -11.68 -0.82 19.53
CA LEU A 9 -10.32 -1.28 19.79
C LEU A 9 -10.01 -1.23 21.30
N GLU A 10 -10.68 -2.08 22.08
CA GLU A 10 -10.51 -2.22 23.53
C GLU A 10 -10.30 -3.69 23.90
N GLU A 11 -9.54 -3.95 24.97
CA GLU A 11 -9.28 -5.32 25.41
C GLU A 11 -10.57 -6.11 25.63
N GLY A 12 -10.60 -7.34 25.11
CA GLY A 12 -11.76 -8.23 25.19
C GLY A 12 -12.63 -8.28 23.93
N THR A 13 -12.63 -7.23 23.10
CA THR A 13 -13.45 -7.19 21.87
C THR A 13 -12.88 -8.07 20.75
N ILE A 14 -13.73 -8.48 19.81
CA ILE A 14 -13.32 -9.21 18.60
C ILE A 14 -12.41 -8.34 17.72
N ALA A 15 -12.72 -7.05 17.58
CA ALA A 15 -11.89 -6.12 16.80
C ALA A 15 -10.47 -6.01 17.36
N PHE A 16 -10.33 -5.84 18.67
CA PHE A 16 -9.02 -5.68 19.30
C PHE A 16 -8.14 -6.91 19.12
N LYS A 17 -8.69 -8.13 19.34
CA LYS A 17 -7.93 -9.38 19.14
C LYS A 17 -7.39 -9.52 17.71
N ASN A 18 -8.23 -9.24 16.70
CA ASN A 18 -7.82 -9.29 15.30
C ASN A 18 -6.89 -8.13 14.91
N TRP A 19 -7.02 -6.97 15.54
CA TRP A 19 -6.18 -5.81 15.29
C TRP A 19 -4.76 -5.99 15.86
N VAL A 20 -4.62 -6.55 17.07
CA VAL A 20 -3.34 -6.86 17.71
C VAL A 20 -2.54 -7.85 16.84
N LYS A 21 -3.15 -8.97 16.46
CA LYS A 21 -2.54 -9.97 15.58
C LYS A 21 -3.57 -10.44 14.57
N THR A 22 -3.33 -10.11 13.31
CA THR A 22 -4.28 -10.43 12.25
C THR A 22 -4.42 -11.94 12.11
N GLY A 23 -5.65 -12.37 11.93
CA GLY A 23 -5.94 -13.78 11.70
C GLY A 23 -5.58 -14.28 10.30
N THR A 24 -5.27 -13.37 9.40
CA THR A 24 -5.04 -13.60 7.98
C THR A 24 -3.55 -13.68 7.71
N GLU A 25 -3.13 -14.68 6.94
CA GLU A 25 -1.75 -14.74 6.44
C GLU A 25 -1.58 -13.68 5.35
N VAL A 26 -0.55 -12.84 5.51
CA VAL A 26 -0.22 -11.80 4.55
C VAL A 26 1.07 -12.19 3.84
N TYR A 27 1.01 -12.20 2.52
CA TYR A 27 2.15 -12.46 1.65
C TYR A 27 2.52 -11.21 0.89
N ARG A 28 3.82 -10.97 0.74
CA ARG A 28 4.37 -9.96 -0.15
C ARG A 28 5.18 -10.65 -1.23
N GLN A 29 4.70 -10.51 -2.45
CA GLN A 29 5.30 -11.09 -3.65
C GLN A 29 6.06 -10.01 -4.41
N PHE A 30 7.27 -10.31 -4.87
CA PHE A 30 8.12 -9.37 -5.60
C PHE A 30 8.37 -9.84 -7.04
N TRP A 31 8.32 -8.89 -7.97
CA TRP A 31 8.80 -9.05 -9.35
C TRP A 31 9.89 -8.04 -9.61
N ILE A 32 11.07 -8.52 -9.97
CA ILE A 32 12.23 -7.67 -10.25
C ILE A 32 12.29 -7.37 -11.74
N PHE A 33 12.56 -6.11 -12.10
CA PHE A 33 12.80 -5.73 -13.48
C PHE A 33 14.27 -5.96 -13.83
N ASP A 34 14.55 -7.11 -14.45
CA ASP A 34 15.91 -7.50 -14.87
C ASP A 34 16.28 -6.76 -16.16
N VAL A 35 17.33 -5.94 -16.12
CA VAL A 35 17.76 -5.10 -17.24
C VAL A 35 18.50 -5.93 -18.28
N GLN A 36 18.04 -5.89 -19.53
CA GLN A 36 18.52 -6.73 -20.63
C GLN A 36 19.62 -6.07 -21.47
N ASN A 37 19.71 -4.74 -21.49
CA ASN A 37 20.68 -3.98 -22.29
C ASN A 37 21.47 -2.92 -21.48
N PRO A 38 22.10 -3.29 -20.34
CA PRO A 38 22.72 -2.34 -19.42
C PRO A 38 23.84 -1.49 -20.05
N GLU A 39 24.67 -2.09 -20.91
CA GLU A 39 25.79 -1.40 -21.57
C GLU A 39 25.30 -0.39 -22.61
N GLU A 40 24.28 -0.76 -23.39
CA GLU A 40 23.69 0.11 -24.40
C GLU A 40 23.09 1.36 -23.76
N VAL A 41 22.39 1.21 -22.63
CA VAL A 41 21.82 2.34 -21.88
C VAL A 41 22.94 3.23 -21.33
N ALA A 42 23.97 2.65 -20.71
CA ALA A 42 25.06 3.41 -20.09
C ALA A 42 25.94 4.15 -21.11
N ILE A 43 26.07 3.65 -22.34
CA ILE A 43 26.92 4.24 -23.38
C ILE A 43 26.13 5.17 -24.31
N ASN A 44 24.97 4.73 -24.79
CA ASN A 44 24.22 5.42 -25.84
C ASN A 44 23.05 6.26 -25.29
N SER A 45 22.71 6.10 -24.01
CA SER A 45 21.46 6.62 -23.44
C SER A 45 20.24 6.09 -24.20
N SER A 46 20.22 4.77 -24.48
CA SER A 46 19.10 4.10 -25.15
C SER A 46 17.89 3.91 -24.22
N VAL A 47 16.81 3.35 -24.77
CA VAL A 47 15.65 2.84 -24.03
C VAL A 47 16.09 1.65 -23.16
N ILE A 48 15.61 1.58 -21.93
CA ILE A 48 15.93 0.47 -21.02
C ILE A 48 15.01 -0.71 -21.33
N LYS A 49 15.57 -1.83 -21.75
CA LYS A 49 14.84 -3.09 -21.94
C LYS A 49 14.82 -3.85 -20.64
N VAL A 50 13.64 -4.17 -20.13
CA VAL A 50 13.47 -4.93 -18.89
C VAL A 50 12.68 -6.21 -19.13
N LYS A 51 12.99 -7.24 -18.34
CA LYS A 51 12.18 -8.45 -18.24
C LYS A 51 11.80 -8.66 -16.78
N GLN A 52 10.50 -8.69 -16.48
CA GLN A 52 10.08 -8.99 -15.12
C GLN A 52 10.35 -10.46 -14.76
N ARG A 53 10.80 -10.70 -13.53
CA ARG A 53 11.03 -12.05 -12.97
C ARG A 53 10.45 -12.12 -11.57
N GLY A 54 9.52 -13.05 -11.35
CA GLY A 54 8.81 -13.26 -10.08
C GLY A 54 7.66 -14.26 -10.26
N PRO A 55 6.85 -14.49 -9.21
CA PRO A 55 6.98 -13.89 -7.89
C PRO A 55 8.11 -14.51 -7.05
N TYR A 56 8.73 -13.69 -6.22
CA TYR A 56 9.46 -14.13 -5.03
C TYR A 56 8.63 -13.77 -3.80
N THR A 57 8.18 -14.78 -3.08
CA THR A 57 7.12 -14.65 -2.08
C THR A 57 7.70 -14.68 -0.67
N TYR A 58 7.28 -13.73 0.15
CA TYR A 58 7.59 -13.68 1.58
C TYR A 58 6.32 -13.59 2.39
N ARG A 59 6.23 -14.36 3.48
CA ARG A 59 5.23 -14.14 4.52
C ARG A 59 5.63 -12.93 5.36
N VAL A 60 4.76 -11.93 5.45
CA VAL A 60 4.96 -10.67 6.16
C VAL A 60 3.82 -10.42 7.16
N ARG A 61 3.95 -9.38 7.99
CA ARG A 61 2.92 -8.97 8.99
C ARG A 61 2.43 -10.11 9.90
N TYR A 62 3.25 -11.13 10.15
CA TYR A 62 2.92 -12.26 11.03
C TYR A 62 3.17 -11.95 12.52
N LEU A 63 3.88 -10.85 12.81
CA LEU A 63 4.19 -10.37 14.15
C LEU A 63 3.02 -9.53 14.69
N ALA A 64 2.70 -9.70 15.97
CA ALA A 64 1.69 -8.91 16.65
C ALA A 64 2.17 -7.47 16.86
N LYS A 65 1.23 -6.51 16.94
CA LYS A 65 1.53 -5.13 17.34
C LYS A 65 2.13 -5.10 18.75
N GLU A 66 3.09 -4.21 18.95
CA GLU A 66 3.84 -4.05 20.20
C GLU A 66 3.56 -2.69 20.86
N ASN A 67 3.93 -2.55 22.13
CA ASN A 67 3.82 -1.32 22.92
C ASN A 67 2.43 -0.66 22.84
N ILE A 68 1.40 -1.50 23.02
CA ILE A 68 0.01 -1.07 22.89
C ILE A 68 -0.41 -0.31 24.15
N THR A 69 -0.77 0.96 23.98
CA THR A 69 -1.15 1.84 25.10
C THR A 69 -2.46 2.55 24.81
N GLN A 70 -3.46 2.36 25.67
CA GLN A 70 -4.74 3.07 25.60
C GLN A 70 -4.63 4.46 26.25
N ASP A 71 -5.23 5.45 25.62
CA ASP A 71 -5.38 6.81 26.11
C ASP A 71 -6.88 7.08 26.32
N PRO A 72 -7.37 7.07 27.57
CA PRO A 72 -8.79 7.25 27.89
C PRO A 72 -9.28 8.68 27.66
N GLU A 73 -8.40 9.67 27.76
CA GLU A 73 -8.77 11.09 27.62
C GLU A 73 -9.03 11.46 26.16
N THR A 74 -8.17 10.94 25.26
CA THR A 74 -8.30 11.21 23.82
C THR A 74 -9.03 10.12 23.05
N HIS A 75 -9.43 9.04 23.72
CA HIS A 75 -10.07 7.85 23.11
C HIS A 75 -9.25 7.26 21.96
N THR A 76 -7.95 7.08 22.21
CA THR A 76 -7.01 6.55 21.23
C THR A 76 -6.23 5.36 21.77
N VAL A 77 -5.67 4.58 20.87
CA VAL A 77 -4.71 3.51 21.16
C VAL A 77 -3.44 3.76 20.36
N SER A 78 -2.30 3.68 21.05
CA SER A 78 -0.97 3.80 20.45
C SER A 78 -0.32 2.44 20.27
N PHE A 79 0.49 2.23 19.22
CA PHE A 79 1.21 0.97 18.99
C PHE A 79 2.43 1.12 18.07
N LEU A 80 3.26 0.08 18.04
CA LEU A 80 4.32 -0.17 17.06
C LEU A 80 3.97 -1.41 16.22
N GLN A 81 4.21 -1.36 14.92
CA GLN A 81 4.04 -2.50 14.02
C GLN A 81 5.42 -3.09 13.68
N PRO A 82 5.84 -4.20 14.31
CA PRO A 82 7.11 -4.83 14.00
C PRO A 82 7.13 -5.42 12.59
N ASN A 83 8.28 -5.29 11.93
CA ASN A 83 8.55 -5.75 10.57
C ASN A 83 9.33 -7.07 10.58
N GLY A 84 8.82 -8.03 9.81
CA GLY A 84 9.45 -9.33 9.60
C GLY A 84 9.04 -9.92 8.26
N ALA A 85 9.98 -10.53 7.56
CA ALA A 85 9.75 -11.24 6.30
C ALA A 85 10.39 -12.64 6.35
N ILE A 86 9.58 -13.67 6.07
CA ILE A 86 10.04 -15.06 5.96
C ILE A 86 9.86 -15.48 4.51
N PHE A 87 10.93 -15.92 3.85
CA PHE A 87 10.87 -16.37 2.46
C PHE A 87 10.09 -17.68 2.34
N GLU A 88 9.24 -17.79 1.31
CA GLU A 88 8.40 -18.95 1.02
C GLU A 88 8.83 -19.59 -0.32
N PRO A 89 9.77 -20.56 -0.31
CA PRO A 89 10.29 -21.16 -1.54
C PRO A 89 9.23 -21.85 -2.38
N SER A 90 8.23 -22.47 -1.73
CA SER A 90 7.14 -23.20 -2.39
C SER A 90 6.20 -22.29 -3.19
N LEU A 91 6.16 -20.99 -2.85
CA LEU A 91 5.35 -19.97 -3.51
C LEU A 91 6.19 -19.04 -4.40
N SER A 92 7.46 -19.39 -4.65
CA SER A 92 8.41 -18.56 -5.37
C SER A 92 8.89 -19.23 -6.66
N VAL A 93 9.16 -18.43 -7.69
CA VAL A 93 9.67 -18.93 -8.98
C VAL A 93 11.13 -19.39 -8.90
N GLY A 94 11.88 -18.93 -7.91
CA GLY A 94 13.30 -19.18 -7.74
C GLY A 94 13.74 -18.98 -6.29
N THR A 95 15.04 -18.78 -6.08
CA THR A 95 15.64 -18.65 -4.74
C THR A 95 16.01 -17.22 -4.39
N GLU A 96 16.31 -16.94 -3.12
CA GLU A 96 16.88 -15.66 -2.72
C GLU A 96 18.27 -15.36 -3.32
N ASN A 97 18.94 -16.38 -3.88
CA ASN A 97 20.24 -16.26 -4.53
C ASN A 97 20.15 -15.97 -6.03
N ASP A 98 18.95 -15.94 -6.60
CA ASP A 98 18.74 -15.56 -8.00
C ASP A 98 19.29 -14.15 -8.25
N THR A 99 20.08 -14.00 -9.30
CA THR A 99 20.75 -12.74 -9.65
C THR A 99 20.00 -11.95 -10.71
N PHE A 100 20.01 -10.63 -10.59
CA PHE A 100 19.42 -9.68 -11.54
C PHE A 100 20.41 -8.59 -11.89
N THR A 101 20.35 -8.10 -13.12
CA THR A 101 21.00 -6.86 -13.52
C THR A 101 20.05 -5.71 -13.23
N VAL A 102 20.42 -4.84 -12.30
CA VAL A 102 19.59 -3.72 -11.83
C VAL A 102 20.39 -2.44 -11.76
N LEU A 103 19.71 -1.30 -11.68
CA LEU A 103 20.36 -0.01 -11.48
C LEU A 103 21.21 -0.04 -10.20
N ASN A 104 22.41 0.53 -10.26
CA ASN A 104 23.24 0.72 -9.09
C ASN A 104 22.62 1.82 -8.21
N LEU A 105 21.98 1.40 -7.11
CA LEU A 105 21.21 2.28 -6.24
C LEU A 105 22.06 3.41 -5.66
N ALA A 106 23.30 3.10 -5.25
CA ALA A 106 24.22 4.08 -4.65
C ALA A 106 24.72 5.08 -5.70
N VAL A 107 25.19 4.58 -6.85
CA VAL A 107 25.72 5.43 -7.94
C VAL A 107 24.63 6.34 -8.51
N ALA A 108 23.43 5.82 -8.73
CA ALA A 108 22.30 6.59 -9.27
C ALA A 108 21.84 7.72 -8.34
N ALA A 109 21.97 7.54 -7.03
CA ALA A 109 21.57 8.55 -6.05
C ALA A 109 22.56 9.72 -5.95
N VAL A 110 23.84 9.53 -6.32
CA VAL A 110 24.88 10.56 -6.18
C VAL A 110 24.52 11.92 -6.80
N PRO A 111 24.13 12.03 -8.09
CA PRO A 111 23.83 13.34 -8.68
C PRO A 111 22.61 14.02 -8.07
N HIS A 112 21.72 13.25 -7.43
CA HIS A 112 20.56 13.80 -6.75
C HIS A 112 20.91 14.29 -5.34
N LEU A 113 21.71 13.54 -4.59
CA LEU A 113 22.10 13.86 -3.22
C LEU A 113 23.20 14.92 -3.14
N TYR A 114 24.12 14.94 -4.10
CA TYR A 114 25.30 15.80 -4.10
C TYR A 114 25.31 16.71 -5.33
N SER A 115 24.77 17.92 -5.21
CA SER A 115 24.74 18.91 -6.29
C SER A 115 26.11 19.55 -6.58
N ASN A 116 27.03 19.54 -5.61
CA ASN A 116 28.36 20.10 -5.75
C ASN A 116 29.24 19.26 -6.70
N THR A 117 29.66 19.85 -7.81
CA THR A 117 30.44 19.19 -8.87
C THR A 117 31.84 18.74 -8.43
N PHE A 118 32.45 19.42 -7.45
CA PHE A 118 33.72 18.99 -6.86
C PHE A 118 33.53 17.70 -6.08
N ILE A 119 32.49 17.62 -5.23
CA ILE A 119 32.15 16.40 -4.49
C ILE A 119 31.86 15.25 -5.45
N GLN A 120 31.09 15.49 -6.52
CA GLN A 120 30.86 14.47 -7.55
C GLN A 120 32.16 13.96 -8.19
N GLY A 121 33.15 14.83 -8.42
CA GLY A 121 34.46 14.42 -8.94
C GLY A 121 35.25 13.53 -7.98
N VAL A 122 35.20 13.82 -6.67
CA VAL A 122 35.79 12.97 -5.63
C VAL A 122 35.09 11.62 -5.58
N LEU A 123 33.76 11.62 -5.52
CA LEU A 123 32.95 10.40 -5.50
C LEU A 123 33.17 9.56 -6.76
N ASN A 124 33.31 10.18 -7.94
CA ASN A 124 33.66 9.48 -9.18
C ASN A 124 34.98 8.70 -9.07
N THR A 125 35.98 9.24 -8.38
CA THR A 125 37.26 8.54 -8.16
C THR A 125 37.04 7.26 -7.34
N LEU A 126 36.17 7.30 -6.33
CA LEU A 126 35.82 6.15 -5.51
C LEU A 126 34.93 5.14 -6.26
N ILE A 127 33.98 5.61 -7.07
CA ILE A 127 33.17 4.79 -7.98
C ILE A 127 34.07 4.00 -8.92
N LYS A 128 35.07 4.65 -9.54
CA LYS A 128 36.06 3.99 -10.40
C LYS A 128 36.93 3.00 -9.64
N LYS A 129 37.43 3.38 -8.45
CA LYS A 129 38.28 2.52 -7.62
C LYS A 129 37.56 1.23 -7.19
N SER A 130 36.27 1.34 -6.88
CA SER A 130 35.41 0.19 -6.55
C SER A 130 34.94 -0.61 -7.76
N LYS A 131 35.27 -0.19 -8.99
CA LYS A 131 34.77 -0.75 -10.25
C LYS A 131 33.24 -0.74 -10.34
N SER A 132 32.59 0.23 -9.68
CA SER A 132 31.14 0.43 -9.75
C SER A 132 30.76 1.10 -11.07
N SER A 133 29.64 0.67 -11.65
CA SER A 133 29.07 1.25 -12.88
C SER A 133 27.60 1.62 -12.69
N MET A 134 26.92 2.07 -13.75
CA MET A 134 25.51 2.48 -13.70
C MET A 134 24.59 1.32 -13.31
N PHE A 135 24.89 0.10 -13.78
CA PHE A 135 24.14 -1.10 -13.49
C PHE A 135 25.01 -2.08 -12.71
N GLN A 136 24.40 -2.97 -11.95
CA GLN A 136 25.09 -3.97 -11.15
C GLN A 136 24.33 -5.28 -11.18
N LYS A 137 25.03 -6.38 -10.89
CA LYS A 137 24.41 -7.67 -10.62
C LYS A 137 24.28 -7.87 -9.11
N ARG A 138 23.08 -8.15 -8.65
CA ARG A 138 22.78 -8.45 -7.25
C ARG A 138 21.85 -9.63 -7.12
N THR A 139 22.01 -10.39 -6.06
CA THR A 139 21.02 -11.41 -5.66
C THR A 139 19.72 -10.74 -5.22
N LEU A 140 18.61 -11.49 -5.23
CA LEU A 140 17.34 -11.04 -4.66
C LEU A 140 17.53 -10.56 -3.21
N LYS A 141 18.23 -11.36 -2.41
CA LYS A 141 18.46 -11.10 -0.98
C LYS A 141 19.15 -9.77 -0.75
N GLU A 142 20.24 -9.52 -1.49
CA GLU A 142 20.99 -8.27 -1.42
C GLU A 142 20.11 -7.08 -1.83
N LEU A 143 19.41 -7.18 -2.97
CA LEU A 143 18.61 -6.09 -3.49
C LEU A 143 17.47 -5.69 -2.53
N LEU A 144 16.77 -6.66 -1.97
CA LEU A 144 15.64 -6.40 -1.07
C LEU A 144 16.12 -5.96 0.31
N TRP A 145 17.02 -6.73 0.93
CA TRP A 145 17.30 -6.65 2.36
C TRP A 145 18.61 -5.96 2.71
N GLY A 146 19.42 -5.61 1.71
CA GLY A 146 20.62 -4.82 1.90
C GLY A 146 21.90 -5.55 1.53
N TYR A 147 22.85 -4.81 0.98
CA TYR A 147 24.22 -5.23 0.77
C TYR A 147 25.19 -4.08 1.07
N PRO A 148 26.41 -4.37 1.55
CA PRO A 148 27.44 -3.36 1.70
C PRO A 148 27.90 -2.89 0.31
N ASP A 149 27.67 -1.62 -0.02
CA ASP A 149 28.00 -1.08 -1.33
C ASP A 149 29.52 -0.87 -1.47
N PRO A 150 30.17 -1.44 -2.50
CA PRO A 150 31.62 -1.33 -2.70
C PRO A 150 32.11 0.10 -2.85
N PHE A 151 31.30 1.00 -3.42
CA PHE A 151 31.66 2.41 -3.57
C PHE A 151 31.48 3.15 -2.25
N LEU A 152 30.34 2.99 -1.56
CA LEU A 152 30.09 3.68 -0.30
C LEU A 152 31.09 3.27 0.80
N ASN A 153 31.56 2.02 0.80
CA ASN A 153 32.61 1.55 1.72
C ASN A 153 33.95 2.27 1.58
N LEU A 154 34.19 2.96 0.46
CA LEU A 154 35.42 3.74 0.24
C LEU A 154 35.26 5.21 0.63
N VAL A 155 34.07 5.65 1.04
CA VAL A 155 33.80 7.04 1.39
C VAL A 155 34.40 7.35 2.77
N PRO A 156 35.26 8.39 2.89
CA PRO A 156 36.07 8.61 4.10
C PRO A 156 35.33 9.30 5.25
N TYR A 157 34.06 9.69 5.06
CA TYR A 157 33.22 10.33 6.07
C TYR A 157 32.04 9.42 6.44
N PRO A 158 31.49 9.53 7.66
CA PRO A 158 30.50 8.59 8.17
C PRO A 158 29.20 8.68 7.36
N ILE A 159 28.92 7.65 6.57
CA ILE A 159 27.66 7.44 5.85
C ILE A 159 27.21 5.99 5.99
N PRO A 160 25.90 5.70 5.92
CA PRO A 160 25.41 4.34 5.77
C PRO A 160 25.96 3.74 4.47
N THR A 161 26.67 2.61 4.57
CA THR A 161 27.26 1.92 3.41
C THR A 161 26.40 0.77 2.91
N THR A 162 25.47 0.27 3.73
CA THR A 162 24.51 -0.75 3.32
C THR A 162 23.34 -0.12 2.58
N VAL A 163 23.04 -0.64 1.39
CA VAL A 163 21.92 -0.19 0.56
C VAL A 163 21.05 -1.36 0.16
N GLY A 164 19.74 -1.15 0.13
CA GLY A 164 18.73 -2.12 -0.27
C GLY A 164 17.37 -1.45 -0.35
N VAL A 165 16.44 -2.01 -1.12
CA VAL A 165 15.12 -1.40 -1.36
C VAL A 165 14.30 -1.31 -0.07
N PHE A 166 14.38 -2.33 0.77
CA PHE A 166 13.69 -2.41 2.06
C PHE A 166 14.67 -2.42 3.23
N TYR A 167 15.92 -1.98 3.05
CA TYR A 167 16.88 -1.97 4.15
C TYR A 167 16.74 -0.70 5.03
N PRO A 168 16.71 -0.83 6.37
CA PRO A 168 16.51 -2.07 7.15
C PRO A 168 15.03 -2.52 7.17
N TYR A 169 14.80 -3.83 7.37
CA TYR A 169 13.44 -4.38 7.50
C TYR A 169 13.26 -5.21 8.77
N ASN A 170 13.87 -6.39 8.84
CA ASN A 170 13.76 -7.26 10.00
C ASN A 170 14.31 -6.57 11.26
N ASN A 171 13.66 -6.82 12.41
CA ASN A 171 13.98 -6.20 13.71
C ASN A 171 13.79 -4.68 13.76
N THR A 172 12.98 -4.12 12.85
CA THR A 172 12.51 -2.74 12.92
C THR A 172 11.02 -2.71 13.25
N SER A 173 10.52 -1.56 13.69
CA SER A 173 9.10 -1.35 13.88
C SER A 173 8.67 -0.02 13.26
N ASP A 174 7.49 -0.02 12.65
CA ASP A 174 6.87 1.18 12.09
C ASP A 174 5.94 1.81 13.15
N GLY A 175 6.05 3.13 13.36
CA GLY A 175 5.32 3.89 14.37
C GLY A 175 6.21 4.83 15.20
N VAL A 176 5.77 5.31 16.37
CA VAL A 176 4.52 4.98 17.07
C VAL A 176 3.30 5.54 16.34
N TYR A 177 2.33 4.68 16.04
CA TYR A 177 1.02 5.06 15.52
C TYR A 177 0.09 5.40 16.69
N LYS A 178 -0.74 6.43 16.54
CA LYS A 178 -1.83 6.78 17.47
C LYS A 178 -3.15 6.83 16.69
N VAL A 179 -4.07 5.91 16.98
CA VAL A 179 -5.34 5.76 16.24
C VAL A 179 -6.52 5.84 17.19
N PHE A 180 -7.67 6.35 16.74
CA PHE A 180 -8.88 6.37 17.56
C PHE A 180 -9.37 4.96 17.83
N ASN A 181 -9.76 4.68 19.07
CA ASN A 181 -10.25 3.34 19.46
C ASN A 181 -11.75 3.15 19.18
N GLY A 182 -12.47 4.24 18.87
CA GLY A 182 -13.91 4.22 18.57
C GLY A 182 -14.80 4.20 19.81
N LYS A 183 -14.29 4.48 21.01
CA LYS A 183 -15.09 4.48 22.25
C LYS A 183 -16.02 5.67 22.36
N ASP A 184 -15.64 6.83 21.82
CA ASP A 184 -16.42 8.06 21.82
C ASP A 184 -17.38 8.14 20.63
N ASP A 185 -16.89 7.86 19.43
CA ASP A 185 -17.66 7.94 18.20
C ASP A 185 -17.20 6.90 17.17
N ILE A 186 -18.05 5.91 16.96
CA ILE A 186 -17.83 4.81 16.03
C ILE A 186 -18.13 5.22 14.57
N ILE A 187 -18.93 6.26 14.35
CA ILE A 187 -19.54 6.54 13.04
C ILE A 187 -18.94 7.79 12.39
N SER A 188 -18.80 8.89 13.12
CA SER A 188 -18.64 10.23 12.51
C SER A 188 -17.23 10.81 12.50
N LYS A 189 -16.23 10.17 13.16
CA LYS A 189 -14.83 10.65 13.16
C LYS A 189 -13.89 9.83 12.27
N PRO A 190 -13.81 10.11 10.95
CA PRO A 190 -12.65 9.79 10.16
C PRO A 190 -11.59 10.89 10.36
N ARG A 191 -10.90 10.94 11.50
CA ARG A 191 -9.83 11.94 11.73
C ARG A 191 -8.52 11.37 12.27
N GLY A 192 -8.38 10.05 12.31
CA GLY A 192 -7.13 9.38 12.65
C GLY A 192 -6.49 8.74 11.42
N CYS A 193 -5.16 8.57 11.45
CA CYS A 193 -4.43 7.79 10.45
C CYS A 193 -4.87 6.32 10.55
N VAL A 194 -5.85 5.91 9.76
CA VAL A 194 -6.25 4.50 9.64
C VAL A 194 -5.23 3.80 8.74
N ASP A 195 -4.81 2.59 9.11
CA ASP A 195 -3.80 1.77 8.40
C ASP A 195 -4.40 0.88 7.29
N ALA A 196 -5.66 1.15 6.90
CA ALA A 196 -6.49 0.41 5.95
C ALA A 196 -6.85 -1.04 6.35
N ALA A 197 -6.47 -1.52 7.55
CA ALA A 197 -6.85 -2.84 8.02
C ALA A 197 -8.34 -2.92 8.41
N SER A 198 -8.89 -1.82 8.91
CA SER A 198 -10.30 -1.68 9.27
C SER A 198 -10.75 -0.23 9.13
N PHE A 199 -12.01 -0.02 8.76
CA PHE A 199 -12.65 1.28 8.64
C PHE A 199 -13.82 1.38 9.63
N PRO A 200 -14.35 2.59 9.89
CA PRO A 200 -15.58 2.75 10.66
C PRO A 200 -16.73 1.91 10.08
N PRO A 201 -17.57 1.27 10.91
CA PRO A 201 -18.65 0.38 10.48
C PRO A 201 -19.75 1.13 9.71
N PHE A 202 -20.66 0.35 9.11
CA PHE A 202 -21.76 0.82 8.25
C PHE A 202 -21.27 1.67 7.07
N ILE A 203 -20.39 1.08 6.27
CA ILE A 203 -19.83 1.70 5.08
C ILE A 203 -20.90 1.79 3.99
N GLU A 204 -21.11 3.01 3.49
CA GLU A 204 -21.92 3.28 2.31
C GLU A 204 -21.07 3.21 1.04
N LYS A 205 -21.70 2.86 -0.10
CA LYS A 205 -21.02 2.83 -1.42
C LYS A 205 -20.52 4.20 -1.88
N THR A 206 -21.15 5.28 -1.41
CA THR A 206 -20.80 6.67 -1.69
C THR A 206 -19.62 7.16 -0.83
N ARG A 207 -19.24 6.41 0.21
CA ARG A 207 -18.19 6.82 1.15
C ARG A 207 -16.81 6.68 0.50
N VAL A 208 -16.01 7.73 0.58
CA VAL A 208 -14.59 7.69 0.24
C VAL A 208 -13.80 7.18 1.45
N LEU A 209 -13.03 6.11 1.27
CA LEU A 209 -12.22 5.53 2.34
C LEU A 209 -10.82 6.14 2.33
N GLN A 210 -10.51 7.01 3.29
CA GLN A 210 -9.19 7.60 3.46
C GLN A 210 -8.34 6.78 4.42
N PHE A 211 -7.06 6.58 4.08
CA PHE A 211 -6.10 5.86 4.93
C PHE A 211 -4.67 6.34 4.69
N PHE A 212 -3.82 6.18 5.70
CA PHE A 212 -2.39 6.48 5.62
C PHE A 212 -1.60 5.21 5.26
N SER A 213 -0.64 5.34 4.35
CA SER A 213 0.30 4.26 4.05
C SER A 213 1.73 4.77 4.21
N SER A 214 2.41 4.32 5.26
CA SER A 214 3.81 4.66 5.54
C SER A 214 4.75 4.31 4.38
N ASP A 215 4.49 3.20 3.68
CA ASP A 215 5.29 2.77 2.53
C ASP A 215 5.38 3.81 1.39
N ILE A 216 4.36 4.68 1.26
CA ILE A 216 4.30 5.75 0.25
C ILE A 216 4.34 7.16 0.87
N CYS A 217 4.52 7.24 2.19
CA CYS A 217 4.71 8.48 2.94
C CYS A 217 3.57 9.52 2.79
N ARG A 218 2.34 9.09 2.53
CA ARG A 218 1.17 9.96 2.48
C ARG A 218 -0.13 9.22 2.78
N SER A 219 -1.17 10.01 3.04
CA SER A 219 -2.56 9.54 2.97
C SER A 219 -3.02 9.45 1.52
N ILE A 220 -3.83 8.44 1.25
CA ILE A 220 -4.50 8.19 -0.01
C ILE A 220 -5.95 7.79 0.27
N TYR A 221 -6.74 7.58 -0.78
CA TYR A 221 -8.12 7.20 -0.67
C TYR A 221 -8.49 6.09 -1.66
N ALA A 222 -9.51 5.33 -1.31
CA ALA A 222 -10.15 4.35 -2.17
C ALA A 222 -11.64 4.67 -2.36
N VAL A 223 -12.16 4.31 -3.53
CA VAL A 223 -13.56 4.54 -3.93
C VAL A 223 -14.23 3.21 -4.27
N PHE A 224 -15.54 3.12 -4.09
CA PHE A 224 -16.30 1.92 -4.39
C PHE A 224 -16.18 1.55 -5.89
N GLY A 225 -15.89 0.29 -6.16
CA GLY A 225 -15.83 -0.28 -7.50
C GLY A 225 -16.94 -1.31 -7.75
N ALA A 226 -17.10 -2.30 -6.86
CA ALA A 226 -18.04 -3.40 -7.09
C ALA A 226 -18.49 -4.09 -5.78
N GLU A 227 -19.59 -4.83 -5.86
CA GLU A 227 -19.98 -5.80 -4.83
C GLU A 227 -19.37 -7.17 -5.13
N ILE A 228 -18.83 -7.82 -4.11
CA ILE A 228 -18.20 -9.14 -4.22
C ILE A 228 -18.77 -10.05 -3.13
N ASN A 229 -18.94 -11.33 -3.46
CA ASN A 229 -19.23 -12.36 -2.47
C ASN A 229 -17.94 -13.12 -2.13
N LEU A 230 -17.35 -12.83 -0.97
CA LEU A 230 -16.12 -13.45 -0.51
C LEU A 230 -16.46 -14.58 0.47
N LYS A 231 -16.39 -15.84 0.02
CA LYS A 231 -16.65 -17.02 0.87
C LYS A 231 -18.00 -16.95 1.59
N GLY A 232 -19.04 -16.48 0.90
CA GLY A 232 -20.38 -16.31 1.47
C GLY A 232 -20.57 -15.04 2.29
N ILE A 233 -19.59 -14.13 2.33
CA ILE A 233 -19.66 -12.84 3.02
C ILE A 233 -19.77 -11.73 1.95
N PRO A 234 -20.84 -10.93 1.94
CA PRO A 234 -20.95 -9.78 1.03
C PRO A 234 -19.94 -8.71 1.44
N VAL A 235 -19.10 -8.27 0.50
CA VAL A 235 -18.08 -7.23 0.70
C VAL A 235 -18.14 -6.21 -0.42
N TYR A 236 -17.72 -4.98 -0.13
CA TYR A 236 -17.54 -3.92 -1.09
C TYR A 236 -16.08 -3.84 -1.50
N ARG A 237 -15.83 -3.96 -2.80
CA ARG A 237 -14.51 -3.74 -3.39
C ARG A 237 -14.28 -2.25 -3.55
N PHE A 238 -13.34 -1.72 -2.80
CA PHE A 238 -12.80 -0.38 -2.96
C PHE A 238 -11.50 -0.44 -3.74
N ILE A 239 -11.33 0.47 -4.71
CA ILE A 239 -10.14 0.55 -5.56
C ILE A 239 -9.47 1.91 -5.39
N LEU A 240 -8.15 1.97 -5.60
CA LEU A 240 -7.46 3.27 -5.71
C LEU A 240 -7.77 3.84 -7.09
N PRO A 241 -8.46 5.00 -7.18
CA PRO A 241 -8.77 5.57 -8.49
C PRO A 241 -7.53 6.18 -9.13
N SER A 242 -7.49 6.21 -10.46
CA SER A 242 -6.43 6.86 -11.24
C SER A 242 -6.21 8.33 -10.84
N THR A 243 -7.29 9.03 -10.45
CA THR A 243 -7.26 10.43 -9.97
C THR A 243 -6.41 10.63 -8.72
N ALA A 244 -6.18 9.58 -7.91
CA ALA A 244 -5.30 9.66 -6.75
C ALA A 244 -3.82 9.90 -7.13
N PHE A 245 -3.44 9.49 -8.35
CA PHE A 245 -2.08 9.66 -8.89
C PHE A 245 -2.02 10.64 -10.07
N ALA A 246 -3.14 11.28 -10.42
CA ALA A 246 -3.23 12.21 -11.53
C ALA A 246 -2.47 13.53 -11.26
N SER A 247 -2.14 14.24 -12.35
CA SER A 247 -1.46 15.53 -12.25
C SER A 247 -2.34 16.60 -11.60
N PRO A 248 -1.77 17.70 -11.07
CA PRO A 248 -2.51 18.86 -10.59
C PRO A 248 -3.44 19.51 -11.63
N ARG A 249 -3.27 19.22 -12.93
CA ARG A 249 -4.18 19.71 -13.97
C ARG A 249 -5.50 18.96 -13.98
N GLU A 250 -5.46 17.66 -13.70
CA GLU A 250 -6.65 16.80 -13.66
C GLU A 250 -7.24 16.74 -12.24
N ASN A 251 -6.38 16.68 -11.23
CA ASN A 251 -6.76 16.71 -9.82
C ASN A 251 -5.99 17.82 -9.09
N PRO A 252 -6.55 19.04 -8.95
CA PRO A 252 -5.90 20.18 -8.30
C PRO A 252 -5.42 19.91 -6.87
N ASP A 253 -6.08 19.01 -6.13
CA ASP A 253 -5.70 18.63 -4.77
C ASP A 253 -4.31 17.98 -4.72
N ASN A 254 -3.83 17.44 -5.85
CA ASN A 254 -2.50 16.85 -5.95
C ASN A 254 -1.36 17.88 -6.09
N HIS A 255 -1.64 19.18 -6.15
CA HIS A 255 -0.62 20.22 -6.32
C HIS A 255 0.53 20.10 -5.30
N CYS A 256 0.20 19.82 -4.04
CA CYS A 256 1.16 19.70 -2.94
C CYS A 256 2.10 18.48 -3.06
N PHE A 257 1.77 17.48 -3.90
CA PHE A 257 2.60 16.30 -4.14
C PHE A 257 3.56 16.47 -5.31
N CYS A 258 3.46 17.57 -6.07
CA CYS A 258 4.47 17.92 -7.05
C CYS A 258 5.68 18.55 -6.34
N THR A 259 6.78 17.79 -6.23
CA THR A 259 7.96 18.20 -5.45
C THR A 259 8.93 19.08 -6.20
N GLU A 260 8.97 19.00 -7.53
CA GLU A 260 9.89 19.72 -8.40
C GLU A 260 9.28 19.92 -9.80
N LYS A 261 9.91 20.73 -10.67
CA LYS A 261 9.36 21.14 -11.98
C LYS A 261 10.12 20.60 -13.19
N VAL A 262 11.27 19.95 -13.02
CA VAL A 262 12.13 19.52 -14.13
C VAL A 262 11.77 18.10 -14.58
N VAL A 263 11.73 17.14 -13.65
CA VAL A 263 11.34 15.75 -13.91
C VAL A 263 9.83 15.66 -14.16
N SER A 264 9.04 16.40 -13.39
CA SER A 264 7.58 16.47 -13.51
C SER A 264 7.08 17.27 -14.72
N LYS A 265 7.99 17.91 -15.48
CA LYS A 265 7.68 18.83 -16.58
C LYS A 265 6.65 19.91 -16.19
N ASN A 266 6.95 20.65 -15.12
CA ASN A 266 6.05 21.64 -14.52
C ASN A 266 4.72 21.02 -14.04
N CYS A 267 4.83 19.90 -13.32
CA CYS A 267 3.72 19.14 -12.72
C CYS A 267 2.70 18.60 -13.74
N THR A 268 3.15 18.18 -14.92
CA THR A 268 2.27 17.55 -15.92
C THR A 268 2.45 16.05 -16.00
N VAL A 269 3.60 15.51 -15.60
CA VAL A 269 3.82 14.06 -15.48
C VAL A 269 3.08 13.54 -14.25
N PHE A 270 2.39 12.41 -14.39
CA PHE A 270 1.51 11.80 -13.38
C PHE A 270 1.67 10.28 -13.34
N GLY A 271 1.03 9.63 -12.35
CA GLY A 271 1.15 8.20 -12.05
C GLY A 271 2.43 7.80 -11.32
N VAL A 272 3.23 8.79 -10.90
CA VAL A 272 4.43 8.62 -10.07
C VAL A 272 4.40 9.60 -8.91
N LEU A 273 4.95 9.19 -7.77
CA LEU A 273 5.05 9.97 -6.54
C LEU A 273 6.51 10.02 -6.08
N ASP A 274 7.09 11.21 -6.03
CA ASP A 274 8.40 11.42 -5.43
C ASP A 274 8.29 11.33 -3.90
N ILE A 275 8.96 10.35 -3.31
CA ILE A 275 9.00 10.14 -1.86
C ILE A 275 10.39 10.40 -1.27
N SER A 276 11.26 11.11 -1.98
CA SER A 276 12.63 11.42 -1.55
C SER A 276 12.71 12.04 -0.16
N LYS A 277 11.78 12.92 0.20
CA LYS A 277 11.73 13.55 1.53
C LYS A 277 11.65 12.57 2.69
N CYS A 278 10.94 11.45 2.54
CA CYS A 278 10.86 10.42 3.59
C CYS A 278 11.89 9.29 3.42
N LYS A 279 12.75 9.37 2.40
CA LYS A 279 13.83 8.42 2.10
C LYS A 279 15.20 9.08 2.18
N GLU A 280 15.37 10.01 3.13
CA GLU A 280 16.64 10.71 3.38
C GLU A 280 17.22 11.40 2.12
N GLY A 281 16.34 11.94 1.27
CA GLY A 281 16.71 12.60 0.02
C GLY A 281 17.05 11.65 -1.14
N LYS A 282 17.02 10.32 -0.94
CA LYS A 282 17.28 9.34 -2.02
C LYS A 282 16.18 9.50 -3.10
N PRO A 283 16.51 9.44 -4.40
CA PRO A 283 15.58 9.78 -5.49
C PRO A 283 14.55 8.67 -5.80
N VAL A 284 13.79 8.25 -4.79
CA VAL A 284 12.83 7.16 -4.86
C VAL A 284 11.47 7.66 -5.35
N TYR A 285 10.94 7.01 -6.38
CA TYR A 285 9.62 7.30 -6.95
C TYR A 285 8.73 6.05 -6.83
N ILE A 286 7.52 6.22 -6.32
CA ILE A 286 6.51 5.16 -6.25
C ILE A 286 5.51 5.32 -7.39
N SER A 287 5.11 4.21 -8.01
CA SER A 287 4.03 4.16 -8.98
C SER A 287 3.17 2.91 -8.78
N LEU A 288 2.13 2.74 -9.59
CA LEU A 288 1.54 1.42 -9.78
C LEU A 288 2.45 0.53 -10.66
N PRO A 289 2.32 -0.80 -10.59
CA PRO A 289 3.09 -1.72 -11.42
C PRO A 289 2.94 -1.42 -12.91
N HIS A 290 4.06 -1.55 -13.63
CA HIS A 290 4.20 -1.23 -15.06
C HIS A 290 3.75 0.20 -15.43
N PHE A 291 3.83 1.13 -14.47
CA PHE A 291 3.31 2.50 -14.62
C PHE A 291 1.82 2.54 -15.02
N LEU A 292 0.99 1.64 -14.50
CA LEU A 292 -0.46 1.73 -14.66
C LEU A 292 -0.95 3.13 -14.22
N HIS A 293 -1.79 3.75 -15.06
CA HIS A 293 -2.25 5.15 -14.92
C HIS A 293 -1.15 6.22 -14.94
N GLY A 294 0.06 5.88 -15.38
CA GLY A 294 1.16 6.82 -15.60
C GLY A 294 1.09 7.55 -16.94
N SER A 295 1.75 8.71 -17.00
CA SER A 295 1.92 9.42 -18.26
C SER A 295 2.71 8.59 -19.27
N PRO A 296 2.40 8.67 -20.58
CA PRO A 296 3.08 7.89 -21.62
C PRO A 296 4.61 8.02 -21.59
N GLU A 297 5.14 9.18 -21.23
CA GLU A 297 6.59 9.43 -21.23
C GLU A 297 7.36 8.62 -20.18
N LEU A 298 6.66 8.07 -19.17
CA LEU A 298 7.26 7.12 -18.22
C LEU A 298 7.56 5.78 -18.89
N SER A 299 6.64 5.33 -19.75
CA SER A 299 6.71 4.05 -20.44
C SER A 299 7.53 4.12 -21.73
N GLU A 300 7.58 5.27 -22.41
CA GLU A 300 8.39 5.45 -23.64
C GLU A 300 9.89 5.21 -23.44
N LEU A 301 10.41 5.41 -22.22
CA LEU A 301 11.82 5.21 -21.90
C LEU A 301 12.16 3.79 -21.46
N ILE A 302 11.15 2.92 -21.30
CA ILE A 302 11.29 1.57 -20.77
C ILE A 302 10.53 0.56 -21.66
N GLU A 303 11.26 -0.31 -22.34
CA GLU A 303 10.69 -1.40 -23.13
C GLU A 303 10.51 -2.65 -22.26
N GLY A 304 9.38 -3.36 -22.42
CA GLY A 304 9.05 -4.57 -21.66
C GLY A 304 7.99 -4.37 -20.56
N LEU A 305 7.38 -3.17 -20.49
CA LEU A 305 6.24 -2.91 -19.62
C LEU A 305 4.91 -3.30 -20.28
N SER A 306 3.96 -3.82 -19.50
CA SER A 306 2.63 -4.23 -19.98
C SER A 306 1.57 -3.93 -18.90
N PRO A 307 1.16 -2.66 -18.70
CA PRO A 307 0.19 -2.29 -17.68
C PRO A 307 -1.18 -2.97 -17.92
N ASN A 308 -1.75 -3.55 -16.87
CA ASN A 308 -3.05 -4.23 -16.89
C ASN A 308 -3.83 -3.86 -15.62
N GLU A 309 -5.08 -3.46 -15.77
CA GLU A 309 -5.96 -3.06 -14.65
C GLU A 309 -6.16 -4.19 -13.62
N GLU A 310 -6.51 -5.38 -14.08
CA GLU A 310 -6.80 -6.51 -13.20
C GLU A 310 -5.55 -6.99 -12.43
N GLU A 311 -4.39 -6.97 -13.09
CA GLU A 311 -3.12 -7.42 -12.52
C GLU A 311 -2.44 -6.37 -11.64
N HIS A 312 -2.58 -5.08 -11.95
CA HIS A 312 -1.75 -4.02 -11.36
C HIS A 312 -2.51 -3.02 -10.47
N SER A 313 -3.85 -3.05 -10.45
CA SER A 313 -4.62 -2.16 -9.56
C SER A 313 -4.60 -2.61 -8.11
N THR A 314 -4.66 -1.64 -7.19
CA THR A 314 -4.79 -1.90 -5.76
C THR A 314 -6.25 -1.93 -5.35
N TYR A 315 -6.65 -2.92 -4.56
CA TYR A 315 -8.02 -3.01 -4.03
C TYR A 315 -8.08 -3.50 -2.57
N LEU A 316 -9.18 -3.14 -1.92
CA LEU A 316 -9.58 -3.54 -0.58
C LEU A 316 -11.01 -4.09 -0.67
N ASP A 317 -11.23 -5.33 -0.27
CA ASP A 317 -12.56 -5.92 -0.13
C ASP A 317 -13.00 -5.80 1.33
N VAL A 318 -13.87 -4.82 1.59
CA VAL A 318 -14.27 -4.40 2.93
C VAL A 318 -15.69 -4.87 3.22
N GLU A 319 -15.90 -5.52 4.36
CA GLU A 319 -17.23 -5.92 4.79
C GLU A 319 -18.00 -4.69 5.31
N PRO A 320 -19.16 -4.36 4.73
CA PRO A 320 -19.79 -3.05 4.93
C PRO A 320 -20.33 -2.82 6.34
N ILE A 321 -20.73 -3.87 7.07
CA ILE A 321 -21.35 -3.69 8.38
C ILE A 321 -20.30 -3.43 9.46
N THR A 322 -19.24 -4.22 9.51
CA THR A 322 -18.15 -4.12 10.49
C THR A 322 -17.07 -3.14 10.06
N GLY A 323 -16.88 -2.93 8.76
CA GLY A 323 -15.79 -2.14 8.19
C GLY A 323 -14.45 -2.87 8.12
N PHE A 324 -14.40 -4.20 8.35
CA PHE A 324 -13.16 -4.96 8.29
C PHE A 324 -12.75 -5.27 6.85
N THR A 325 -11.45 -5.08 6.55
CA THR A 325 -10.86 -5.50 5.27
C THR A 325 -10.61 -7.01 5.32
N LEU A 326 -11.38 -7.79 4.55
CA LEU A 326 -11.32 -9.27 4.57
C LEU A 326 -10.44 -9.85 3.48
N ARG A 327 -10.20 -9.10 2.40
CA ARG A 327 -9.22 -9.41 1.36
C ARG A 327 -8.66 -8.12 0.81
N PHE A 328 -7.37 -8.10 0.46
CA PHE A 328 -6.78 -6.96 -0.22
C PHE A 328 -5.65 -7.39 -1.14
N ALA A 329 -5.33 -6.53 -2.10
CA ALA A 329 -4.10 -6.58 -2.87
C ALA A 329 -3.54 -5.17 -2.96
N LYS A 330 -2.48 -4.90 -2.22
CA LYS A 330 -1.71 -3.65 -2.27
C LYS A 330 -0.58 -3.83 -3.26
N ARG A 331 -0.70 -3.16 -4.40
CA ARG A 331 0.25 -3.27 -5.51
C ARG A 331 0.95 -1.95 -5.75
N LEU A 332 2.27 -1.96 -5.67
CA LEU A 332 3.10 -0.77 -5.86
C LEU A 332 4.40 -1.13 -6.56
N GLN A 333 4.98 -0.15 -7.24
CA GLN A 333 6.25 -0.26 -7.92
C GLN A 333 7.23 0.74 -7.33
N VAL A 334 8.45 0.26 -7.05
CA VAL A 334 9.56 1.08 -6.59
C VAL A 334 10.43 1.40 -7.79
N ASN A 335 10.63 2.69 -8.00
CA ASN A 335 11.46 3.23 -9.07
C ASN A 335 12.55 4.11 -8.45
N LEU A 336 13.67 4.25 -9.16
CA LEU A 336 14.73 5.16 -8.79
C LEU A 336 15.06 6.10 -9.96
N LEU A 337 15.07 7.40 -9.68
CA LEU A 337 15.44 8.40 -10.67
C LEU A 337 16.96 8.47 -10.79
N VAL A 338 17.46 8.36 -12.02
CA VAL A 338 18.86 8.61 -12.39
C VAL A 338 18.93 9.77 -13.37
N LYS A 339 19.89 10.68 -13.12
CA LYS A 339 20.10 11.91 -13.91
C LYS A 339 21.48 11.89 -14.59
N PRO A 340 21.65 12.55 -15.74
CA PRO A 340 22.96 12.79 -16.32
C PRO A 340 23.91 13.50 -15.35
N ALA A 341 25.14 13.01 -15.25
CA ALA A 341 26.17 13.63 -14.42
C ALA A 341 27.53 13.65 -15.11
N LYS A 342 27.92 14.82 -15.62
CA LYS A 342 29.16 15.02 -16.39
C LYS A 342 30.44 14.63 -15.62
N LYS A 343 30.43 14.73 -14.29
CA LYS A 343 31.60 14.41 -13.44
C LYS A 343 31.64 12.95 -12.99
N ILE A 344 30.57 12.19 -13.20
CA ILE A 344 30.47 10.78 -12.80
C ILE A 344 30.54 9.96 -14.08
N GLU A 345 31.65 9.27 -14.29
CA GLU A 345 31.94 8.55 -15.53
C GLU A 345 30.89 7.49 -15.86
N ALA A 346 30.34 6.82 -14.84
CA ALA A 346 29.26 5.86 -15.02
C ALA A 346 27.96 6.47 -15.57
N LEU A 347 27.74 7.79 -15.41
CA LEU A 347 26.50 8.49 -15.76
C LEU A 347 26.73 9.61 -16.80
N LYS A 348 27.96 9.78 -17.29
CA LYS A 348 28.36 10.95 -18.11
C LYS A 348 27.71 10.97 -19.50
N ASN A 349 27.36 9.79 -20.03
CA ASN A 349 26.82 9.62 -21.37
C ASN A 349 25.29 9.67 -21.42
N LEU A 350 24.61 9.68 -20.26
CA LEU A 350 23.16 9.83 -20.23
C LEU A 350 22.77 11.18 -20.82
N LYS A 351 21.79 11.17 -21.73
CA LYS A 351 21.28 12.36 -22.43
C LYS A 351 20.01 12.90 -21.79
N GLN A 352 19.35 12.08 -20.96
CA GLN A 352 18.07 12.37 -20.34
C GLN A 352 17.95 11.70 -18.97
N ASN A 353 16.92 12.08 -18.23
CA ASN A 353 16.57 11.48 -16.95
C ASN A 353 15.78 10.18 -17.17
N TYR A 354 15.98 9.19 -16.30
CA TYR A 354 15.19 7.96 -16.31
C TYR A 354 14.59 7.73 -14.92
N ILE A 355 13.30 7.44 -14.87
CA ILE A 355 12.65 6.84 -13.69
C ILE A 355 12.73 5.33 -13.91
N VAL A 356 13.77 4.71 -13.38
CA VAL A 356 14.07 3.29 -13.67
C VAL A 356 13.24 2.41 -12.73
N PRO A 357 12.39 1.52 -13.26
CA PRO A 357 11.66 0.59 -12.41
C PRO A 357 12.63 -0.46 -11.87
N ILE A 358 12.64 -0.64 -10.55
CA ILE A 358 13.53 -1.60 -9.86
C ILE A 358 12.78 -2.91 -9.64
N LEU A 359 11.61 -2.80 -9.03
CA LEU A 359 10.72 -3.92 -8.75
C LEU A 359 9.29 -3.44 -8.55
N TRP A 360 8.34 -4.34 -8.68
CA TRP A 360 6.99 -4.15 -8.16
C TRP A 360 6.63 -5.27 -7.19
N LEU A 361 5.67 -4.98 -6.32
CA LEU A 361 5.21 -5.91 -5.30
C LEU A 361 3.69 -6.02 -5.26
N ASN A 362 3.22 -7.19 -4.84
CA ASN A 362 1.84 -7.44 -4.43
C ASN A 362 1.85 -7.89 -2.97
N GLU A 363 1.43 -7.02 -2.06
CA GLU A 363 1.13 -7.40 -0.68
C GLU A 363 -0.36 -7.74 -0.58
N THR A 364 -0.65 -9.00 -0.28
CA THR A 364 -2.01 -9.52 -0.31
C THR A 364 -2.28 -10.43 0.89
N GLY A 365 -3.52 -10.42 1.34
CA GLY A 365 -4.03 -11.33 2.36
C GLY A 365 -5.51 -11.57 2.13
N THR A 366 -5.99 -12.76 2.47
CA THR A 366 -7.41 -13.11 2.41
C THR A 366 -7.82 -13.90 3.64
N ILE A 367 -9.02 -13.65 4.16
CA ILE A 367 -9.58 -14.39 5.28
C ILE A 367 -9.59 -15.91 5.00
N GLY A 368 -9.06 -16.70 5.93
CA GLY A 368 -9.09 -18.17 5.87
C GLY A 368 -10.52 -18.73 6.01
N ASP A 369 -10.76 -19.96 5.53
CA ASP A 369 -12.12 -20.53 5.47
C ASP A 369 -12.76 -20.69 6.85
N GLU A 370 -12.02 -21.20 7.83
CA GLU A 370 -12.48 -21.32 9.23
C GLU A 370 -12.88 -19.96 9.81
N LYS A 371 -12.09 -18.91 9.56
CA LYS A 371 -12.38 -17.56 10.05
C LYS A 371 -13.55 -16.92 9.31
N ALA A 372 -13.72 -17.22 8.02
CA ALA A 372 -14.88 -16.78 7.26
C ALA A 372 -16.16 -17.43 7.81
N GLU A 373 -16.12 -18.71 8.16
CA GLU A 373 -17.24 -19.41 8.80
C GLU A 373 -17.56 -18.83 10.18
N MET A 374 -16.55 -18.62 11.02
CA MET A 374 -16.72 -17.95 12.30
C MET A 374 -17.34 -16.55 12.14
N PHE A 375 -16.86 -15.77 11.16
CA PHE A 375 -17.36 -14.44 10.88
C PHE A 375 -18.85 -14.46 10.49
N ARG A 376 -19.25 -15.36 9.57
CA ARG A 376 -20.67 -15.51 9.18
C ARG A 376 -21.55 -15.86 10.38
N ASN A 377 -21.11 -16.77 11.24
CA ASN A 377 -21.89 -17.22 12.39
C ASN A 377 -22.01 -16.14 13.48
N GLN A 378 -20.93 -15.40 13.75
CA GLN A 378 -20.90 -14.42 14.83
C GLN A 378 -21.48 -13.06 14.44
N VAL A 379 -21.33 -12.65 13.18
CA VAL A 379 -21.71 -11.32 12.70
C VAL A 379 -22.96 -11.41 11.84
N THR A 380 -22.88 -12.02 10.66
CA THR A 380 -23.97 -12.07 9.68
C THR A 380 -25.21 -12.79 10.22
N GLY A 381 -25.01 -13.92 10.93
CA GLY A 381 -26.10 -14.71 11.50
C GLY A 381 -26.90 -13.95 12.56
N LYS A 382 -26.22 -13.22 13.47
CA LYS A 382 -26.90 -12.42 14.50
C LYS A 382 -27.69 -11.26 13.89
N ILE A 383 -27.16 -10.62 12.85
CA ILE A 383 -27.83 -9.50 12.17
C ILE A 383 -29.06 -9.98 11.42
N ASN A 384 -28.96 -11.10 10.69
CA ASN A 384 -30.10 -11.69 9.99
C ASN A 384 -31.21 -12.13 10.96
N LEU A 385 -30.84 -12.68 12.12
CA LEU A 385 -31.79 -13.02 13.18
C LEU A 385 -32.52 -11.79 13.71
N LEU A 386 -31.79 -10.69 13.98
CA LEU A 386 -32.37 -9.44 14.43
C LEU A 386 -33.34 -8.85 13.39
N GLY A 387 -32.95 -8.83 12.11
CA GLY A 387 -33.82 -8.37 11.03
C GLY A 387 -35.08 -9.22 10.87
N LEU A 388 -34.96 -10.54 11.04
CA LEU A 388 -36.12 -11.45 11.00
C LEU A 388 -37.07 -11.18 12.18
N VAL A 389 -36.54 -10.97 13.38
CA VAL A 389 -37.35 -10.58 14.55
C VAL A 389 -38.04 -9.23 14.32
N GLU A 390 -37.34 -8.26 13.75
CA GLU A 390 -37.91 -6.95 13.41
C GLU A 390 -39.08 -7.08 12.40
N ILE A 391 -38.90 -7.86 11.34
CA ILE A 391 -39.96 -8.13 10.34
C ILE A 391 -41.17 -8.81 10.99
N ILE A 392 -40.94 -9.79 11.88
CA ILE A 392 -42.03 -10.46 12.61
C ILE A 392 -42.78 -9.44 13.49
N LEU A 393 -42.06 -8.61 14.26
CA LEU A 393 -42.68 -7.61 15.14
C LEU A 393 -43.48 -6.57 14.35
N LEU A 394 -42.95 -6.09 13.21
CA LEU A 394 -43.67 -5.17 12.32
C LEU A 394 -44.93 -5.83 11.75
N SER A 395 -44.83 -7.09 11.32
CA SER A 395 -45.96 -7.84 10.79
C SER A 395 -47.06 -8.06 11.82
N VAL A 396 -46.69 -8.40 13.07
CA VAL A 396 -47.62 -8.53 14.20
C VAL A 396 -48.27 -7.18 14.52
N GLY A 397 -47.49 -6.09 14.55
CA GLY A 397 -48.00 -4.74 14.80
C GLY A 397 -49.02 -4.29 13.74
N VAL A 398 -48.73 -4.52 12.46
CA VAL A 398 -49.65 -4.25 11.35
C VAL A 398 -50.92 -5.11 11.48
N GLY A 399 -50.77 -6.40 11.80
CA GLY A 399 -51.91 -7.30 12.03
C GLY A 399 -52.82 -6.81 13.16
N MET A 400 -52.24 -6.44 14.31
CA MET A 400 -52.99 -5.89 15.43
C MET A 400 -53.70 -4.58 15.08
N PHE A 401 -53.05 -3.69 14.32
CA PHE A 401 -53.65 -2.44 13.87
C PHE A 401 -54.85 -2.68 12.96
N ILE A 402 -54.75 -3.62 12.02
CA ILE A 402 -55.87 -3.99 11.13
C ILE A 402 -57.04 -4.55 11.94
N VAL A 403 -56.76 -5.47 12.89
CA VAL A 403 -57.81 -6.03 13.77
C VAL A 403 -58.48 -4.95 14.61
N PHE A 404 -57.72 -4.00 15.14
CA PHE A 404 -58.25 -2.86 15.88
C PHE A 404 -59.14 -1.97 15.00
N MET A 405 -58.70 -1.66 13.77
CA MET A 405 -59.48 -0.85 12.83
C MET A 405 -60.78 -1.54 12.41
N ILE A 406 -60.75 -2.84 12.14
CA ILE A 406 -61.96 -3.63 11.85
C ILE A 406 -62.92 -3.60 13.05
N SER A 407 -62.40 -3.82 14.26
CA SER A 407 -63.19 -3.78 15.50
C SER A 407 -63.79 -2.41 15.76
N TYR A 408 -63.03 -1.33 15.53
CA TYR A 408 -63.48 0.05 15.65
C TYR A 408 -64.62 0.37 14.66
N CYS A 409 -64.46 0.00 13.39
CA CYS A 409 -65.49 0.17 12.36
C CYS A 409 -66.77 -0.64 12.68
N ALA A 410 -66.62 -1.89 13.14
CA ALA A 410 -67.74 -2.73 13.54
C ALA A 410 -68.51 -2.16 14.76
N CYS A 411 -67.79 -1.64 15.76
CA CYS A 411 -68.40 -0.97 16.92
C CYS A 411 -69.09 0.35 16.55
N ARG A 412 -68.53 1.11 15.61
CA ARG A 412 -69.14 2.36 15.13
C ARG A 412 -70.40 2.10 14.31
N SER A 413 -70.41 1.06 13.48
CA SER A 413 -71.59 0.64 12.71
C SER A 413 -72.75 0.19 13.63
N LYS A 414 -72.47 -0.44 14.77
CA LYS A 414 -73.49 -0.82 15.77
C LYS A 414 -74.08 0.33 16.59
N ARG A 415 -73.50 1.54 16.54
CA ARG A 415 -74.01 2.74 17.26
C ARG A 415 -74.92 3.62 16.40
N VAL A 416 -75.03 3.34 15.10
CA VAL A 416 -75.78 4.17 14.12
C VAL A 416 -77.08 3.48 13.66
N ASN A 417 -77.29 2.23 14.05
CA ASN A 417 -78.60 1.56 14.07
C ASN A 417 -79.12 1.55 15.51
#